data_AF-F6UAV4-F1
#
_entry.id   AF-F6UAV4-F1
#
_cell.length_a   1.000
_cell.length_b   1.000
_cell.length_c   1.000
_cell.angle_alpha   90.00
_cell.angle_beta   90.00
_cell.angle_gamma   90.00
#
_symmetry.space_group_name_H-M   'P 1'
#
loop_
_entity.id
_entity.type
_entity.pdbx_description
1 polymer ?
#
loop_
_entity_poly.entity_id
_entity_poly.type
_entity_poly.pdbx_seq_one_letter_code
_entity_poly.pdbx_strand_id
1 'polypeptide(L)'
;MGFSDLLRTFGGIGHFQVLLIALMVIPGILYACNNFLQNFIAVVPEHHCLLWNQTIAESPFLGDGRDKDLLRAYIPMDKAGKPEKCLRFTEPQWQLLNANFTEEARPATEDCLDGWVYDKSVFLSSIVTEWDLVCGQKALQSIPQTMYLAGQLLGSLVFGMLSDRFGRRKILMCTSLMIIITSTCVAFVPTFTAFVILRFFIGSVLMGANMAKNCLTLEWMPIERRVLAHACNTYAYSLGTVLLSAWAYLIREWRWLQFSTSRFPFSPCSIRALPESARWLITHNKLHMAVKSLQKVAWINGQQEEGRKLTPEVWLREILPTWMCKITLCVISTWFTCGFTFYGLAFNLESYDFSLYVVQVLFGLIDIPARLLAFISISYLGHRFTLMLWAVFSGSTIIIGIFVPQDLAVLRMTLAVLGKGSMVAVLSCLFLYIVELFPTEIRQMGMSVGNTAIITGTLSSSISYITGHYIPILPSMASGMVPILSAIAASFLIETNGLQLLETIQEMENSLRWFKYKEHRKHVLD
;
A
#
# COMPACT_ATOMS: atom_id res chain seq x y z
N MET A 1 8.36 13.23 -35.71
CA MET A 1 9.15 13.39 -34.47
C MET A 1 8.25 12.99 -33.31
N GLY A 2 8.63 12.01 -32.49
CA GLY A 2 7.79 11.56 -31.38
C GLY A 2 7.66 12.62 -30.29
N PHE A 3 6.60 12.56 -29.47
CA PHE A 3 6.43 13.47 -28.31
C PHE A 3 7.60 13.36 -27.30
N SER A 4 8.21 12.17 -27.21
CA SER A 4 9.44 11.91 -26.46
C SER A 4 10.65 12.68 -26.99
N ASP A 5 10.83 12.70 -28.31
CA ASP A 5 11.92 13.42 -28.97
C ASP A 5 11.76 14.92 -28.81
N LEU A 6 10.52 15.41 -28.85
CA LEU A 6 10.18 16.81 -28.58
C LEU A 6 10.57 17.25 -27.15
N LEU A 7 10.42 16.37 -26.16
CA LEU A 7 10.86 16.64 -24.79
C LEU A 7 12.38 16.56 -24.63
N ARG A 8 13.07 15.78 -25.47
CA ARG A 8 14.55 15.75 -25.49
C ARG A 8 15.10 17.07 -26.01
N THR A 9 14.53 17.63 -27.08
CA THR A 9 14.87 18.95 -27.62
C THR A 9 14.72 20.06 -26.57
N PHE A 10 13.67 20.01 -25.74
CA PHE A 10 13.48 20.93 -24.61
C PHE A 10 14.38 20.69 -23.37
N GLY A 11 15.55 20.07 -23.55
CA GLY A 11 16.60 19.98 -22.51
C GLY A 11 16.55 18.74 -21.62
N GLY A 12 15.77 17.71 -21.95
CA GLY A 12 15.76 16.44 -21.20
C GLY A 12 15.26 16.58 -19.75
N ILE A 13 16.16 16.44 -18.76
CA ILE A 13 15.86 16.79 -17.35
C ILE A 13 16.22 18.27 -17.15
N GLY A 14 15.32 19.16 -17.57
CA GLY A 14 15.42 20.56 -17.21
C GLY A 14 14.92 20.83 -15.78
N HIS A 15 15.02 22.09 -15.37
CA HIS A 15 14.58 22.56 -14.05
C HIS A 15 13.10 22.28 -13.81
N PHE A 16 12.27 22.31 -14.86
CA PHE A 16 10.84 21.99 -14.74
C PHE A 16 10.61 20.54 -14.31
N GLN A 17 11.31 19.58 -14.91
CA GLN A 17 11.15 18.16 -14.61
C GLN A 17 11.59 17.82 -13.17
N VAL A 18 12.67 18.44 -12.69
CA VAL A 18 13.12 18.28 -11.30
C VAL A 18 12.12 18.88 -10.32
N LEU A 19 11.63 20.09 -10.61
CA LEU A 19 10.61 20.76 -9.79
C LEU A 19 9.31 19.94 -9.75
N LEU A 20 8.90 19.36 -10.88
CA LEU A 20 7.73 18.48 -10.96
C LEU A 20 7.90 17.25 -10.05
N ILE A 21 9.03 16.55 -10.12
CA ILE A 21 9.29 15.39 -9.26
C ILE A 21 9.27 15.79 -7.79
N ALA A 22 9.98 16.87 -7.42
CA ALA A 22 10.02 17.37 -6.06
C ALA A 22 8.61 17.70 -5.51
N LEU A 23 7.75 18.29 -6.35
CA LEU A 23 6.38 18.60 -5.97
C LEU A 23 5.50 17.35 -5.80
N MET A 24 5.78 16.28 -6.56
CA MET A 24 5.03 15.02 -6.52
C MET A 24 5.46 14.09 -5.38
N VAL A 25 6.58 14.36 -4.71
CA VAL A 25 7.03 13.64 -3.50
C VAL A 25 6.02 13.81 -2.36
N ILE A 26 5.51 15.02 -2.15
CA ILE A 26 4.59 15.33 -1.04
C ILE A 26 3.28 14.52 -1.14
N PRO A 27 2.55 14.52 -2.26
CA PRO A 27 1.39 13.63 -2.44
C PRO A 27 1.74 12.14 -2.31
N GLY A 28 2.95 11.72 -2.69
CA GLY A 28 3.41 10.34 -2.53
C GLY A 28 3.57 9.93 -1.07
N ILE A 29 4.16 10.79 -0.23
CA ILE A 29 4.28 10.60 1.22
C ILE A 29 2.89 10.53 1.85
N LEU A 30 2.01 11.49 1.51
CA LEU A 30 0.63 11.54 2.01
C LEU A 30 -0.17 10.28 1.69
N TYR A 31 0.00 9.77 0.46
CA TYR A 31 -0.61 8.52 0.02
C TYR A 31 -0.16 7.35 0.91
N ALA A 32 1.13 7.22 1.16
CA ALA A 32 1.67 6.17 2.03
C ALA A 32 1.14 6.28 3.47
N CYS A 33 1.14 7.49 4.03
CA CYS A 33 0.65 7.72 5.39
C CYS A 33 -0.82 7.29 5.54
N ASN A 34 -1.69 7.69 4.61
CA ASN A 34 -3.11 7.32 4.68
C ASN A 34 -3.35 5.82 4.45
N ASN A 35 -2.52 5.16 3.64
CA ASN A 35 -2.67 3.75 3.32
C ASN A 35 -2.33 2.82 4.50
N PHE A 36 -1.37 3.21 5.34
CA PHE A 36 -0.97 2.46 6.54
C PHE A 36 -1.54 3.03 7.85
N LEU A 37 -2.27 4.14 7.79
CA LEU A 37 -2.89 4.77 8.96
C LEU A 37 -3.77 3.80 9.76
N GLN A 38 -4.40 2.83 9.07
CA GLN A 38 -5.21 1.81 9.71
C GLN A 38 -4.47 1.06 10.83
N ASN A 39 -3.20 0.74 10.59
CA ASN A 39 -2.38 -0.05 11.50
C ASN A 39 -2.18 0.63 12.86
N PHE A 40 -2.35 1.95 12.94
CA PHE A 40 -2.20 2.72 14.18
C PHE A 40 -3.54 3.09 14.82
N ILE A 41 -4.61 3.32 14.04
CA ILE A 41 -5.89 3.68 14.66
C ILE A 41 -6.72 2.47 15.10
N ALA A 42 -6.47 1.29 14.53
CA ALA A 42 -7.20 0.06 14.81
C ALA A 42 -6.50 -0.89 15.78
N VAL A 43 -5.52 -0.39 16.54
CA VAL A 43 -4.80 -1.19 17.52
C VAL A 43 -5.74 -1.66 18.62
N VAL A 44 -5.62 -2.93 19.00
CA VAL A 44 -6.33 -3.51 20.13
C VAL A 44 -5.44 -3.45 21.37
N PRO A 45 -5.63 -2.49 22.31
CA PRO A 45 -4.89 -2.49 23.56
C PRO A 45 -5.26 -3.70 24.43
N GLU A 46 -4.41 -4.02 25.41
CA GLU A 46 -4.77 -4.98 26.45
C GLU A 46 -6.03 -4.49 27.17
N HIS A 47 -6.97 -5.41 27.40
CA HIS A 47 -8.28 -5.09 27.96
C HIS A 47 -8.81 -6.23 28.82
N HIS A 48 -9.73 -5.87 29.71
CA HIS A 48 -10.43 -6.78 30.59
C HIS A 48 -11.88 -6.30 30.80
N CYS A 49 -12.75 -7.18 31.28
CA CYS A 49 -14.15 -6.82 31.54
C CYS A 49 -14.24 -5.69 32.58
N LEU A 50 -15.19 -4.76 32.38
CA LEU A 50 -15.54 -3.79 33.41
C LEU A 50 -16.12 -4.50 34.63
N LEU A 51 -15.61 -4.17 35.81
CA LEU A 51 -16.09 -4.71 37.08
C LEU A 51 -17.29 -3.91 37.57
N TRP A 52 -18.39 -4.61 37.89
CA TRP A 52 -19.53 -4.00 38.56
C TRP A 52 -19.21 -3.77 40.05
N ASN A 53 -18.68 -2.60 40.38
CA ASN A 53 -18.97 -1.84 41.61
C ASN A 53 -18.21 -0.51 41.60
N GLN A 54 -18.94 0.60 41.45
CA GLN A 54 -18.44 1.97 41.60
C GLN A 54 -18.12 2.34 43.07
N THR A 55 -17.53 1.45 43.86
CA THR A 55 -17.01 1.77 45.21
C THR A 55 -15.49 1.83 45.29
N ILE A 56 -14.79 1.70 44.15
CA ILE A 56 -13.32 1.87 44.08
C ILE A 56 -12.94 3.31 43.64
N ALA A 57 -13.84 4.03 42.96
CA ALA A 57 -13.56 5.36 42.40
C ALA A 57 -13.60 6.52 43.42
N GLU A 58 -14.01 6.29 44.68
CA GLU A 58 -14.03 7.31 45.74
C GLU A 58 -13.29 6.90 47.03
N SER A 59 -12.28 6.03 46.96
CA SER A 59 -11.42 5.78 48.12
C SER A 59 -10.02 6.37 47.91
N PRO A 60 -9.62 7.43 48.64
CA PRO A 60 -8.28 8.01 48.57
C PRO A 60 -7.16 7.12 49.16
N PHE A 61 -7.42 5.84 49.42
CA PHE A 61 -6.59 4.97 50.27
C PHE A 61 -6.14 3.64 49.63
N LEU A 62 -6.40 3.41 48.33
CA LEU A 62 -5.97 2.18 47.65
C LEU A 62 -4.64 2.38 46.94
N GLY A 63 -3.61 1.69 47.44
CA GLY A 63 -2.30 1.59 46.78
C GLY A 63 -2.32 0.58 45.62
N ASP A 64 -1.44 0.83 44.65
CA ASP A 64 -1.22 0.17 43.35
C ASP A 64 -1.11 -1.39 43.38
N GLY A 65 -0.92 -1.98 44.56
CA GLY A 65 -0.79 -3.43 44.75
C GLY A 65 -2.11 -4.21 44.91
N ARG A 66 -3.19 -3.57 45.41
CA ARG A 66 -4.43 -4.29 45.76
C ARG A 66 -5.43 -4.44 44.61
N ASP A 67 -5.33 -3.62 43.56
CA ASP A 67 -6.22 -3.72 42.39
C ASP A 67 -5.98 -5.01 41.60
N LYS A 68 -4.72 -5.44 41.46
CA LYS A 68 -4.36 -6.68 40.73
C LYS A 68 -4.86 -7.93 41.44
N ASP A 69 -4.87 -7.93 42.76
CA ASP A 69 -5.40 -9.04 43.55
C ASP A 69 -6.92 -9.08 43.46
N LEU A 70 -7.59 -7.92 43.51
CA LEU A 70 -9.03 -7.82 43.34
C LEU A 70 -9.49 -8.31 41.96
N LEU A 71 -8.74 -7.97 40.90
CA LEU A 71 -8.96 -8.44 39.54
C LEU A 71 -9.02 -9.97 39.42
N ARG A 72 -8.23 -10.72 40.21
CA ARG A 72 -8.22 -12.20 40.22
C ARG A 72 -9.52 -12.80 40.74
N ALA A 73 -10.26 -12.09 41.59
CA ALA A 73 -11.53 -12.58 42.13
C ALA A 73 -12.67 -12.49 41.11
N TYR A 74 -12.57 -11.60 40.13
CA TYR A 74 -13.64 -11.35 39.16
C TYR A 74 -13.33 -11.87 37.76
N ILE A 75 -12.04 -11.99 37.41
CA ILE A 75 -11.61 -12.34 36.07
C ILE A 75 -10.68 -13.56 36.13
N PRO A 76 -10.96 -14.63 35.36
CA PRO A 76 -10.06 -15.76 35.24
C PRO A 76 -8.70 -15.34 34.69
N MET A 77 -7.63 -16.01 35.12
CA MET A 77 -6.29 -15.75 34.60
C MET A 77 -5.93 -16.78 33.53
N ASP A 78 -5.37 -16.30 32.42
CA ASP A 78 -4.79 -17.14 31.38
C ASP A 78 -3.52 -17.84 31.88
N LYS A 79 -3.01 -18.82 31.12
CA LYS A 79 -1.81 -19.63 31.44
C LYS A 79 -0.56 -18.80 31.71
N ALA A 80 -0.51 -17.57 31.21
CA ALA A 80 0.58 -16.61 31.43
C ALA A 80 0.38 -15.73 32.69
N GLY A 81 -0.66 -15.96 33.49
CA GLY A 81 -0.97 -15.18 34.68
C GLY A 81 -1.55 -13.78 34.38
N LYS A 82 -2.05 -13.56 33.16
CA LYS A 82 -2.74 -12.32 32.74
C LYS A 82 -4.26 -12.50 32.82
N PRO A 83 -5.04 -11.44 33.11
CA PRO A 83 -6.49 -11.53 33.11
C PRO A 83 -7.01 -11.92 31.72
N GLU A 84 -8.00 -12.80 31.69
CA GLU A 84 -8.69 -13.20 30.47
C GLU A 84 -9.45 -12.02 29.88
N LYS A 85 -9.37 -11.87 28.55
CA LYS A 85 -9.76 -10.62 27.87
C LYS A 85 -11.27 -10.47 27.66
N CYS A 86 -11.99 -11.60 27.57
CA CYS A 86 -13.39 -11.63 27.12
C CYS A 86 -14.35 -12.30 28.09
N LEU A 87 -13.84 -12.97 29.12
CA LEU A 87 -14.63 -13.73 30.08
C LEU A 87 -14.45 -13.15 31.48
N ARG A 88 -15.52 -13.21 32.27
CA ARG A 88 -15.52 -12.94 33.70
C ARG A 88 -16.20 -14.07 34.46
N PHE A 89 -15.97 -14.16 35.77
CA PHE A 89 -16.76 -15.07 36.60
C PHE A 89 -18.18 -14.56 36.77
N THR A 90 -19.15 -15.47 36.78
CA THR A 90 -20.56 -15.14 37.05
C THR A 90 -20.76 -14.63 38.47
N GLU A 91 -19.97 -15.14 39.42
CA GLU A 91 -19.94 -14.70 40.82
C GLU A 91 -18.49 -14.44 41.26
N PRO A 92 -18.24 -13.40 42.08
CA PRO A 92 -16.89 -13.08 42.53
C PRO A 92 -16.31 -14.21 43.37
N GLN A 93 -15.18 -14.75 42.91
CA GLN A 93 -14.45 -15.84 43.53
C GLN A 93 -13.45 -15.30 44.55
N TRP A 94 -13.95 -14.78 45.68
CA TRP A 94 -13.11 -14.29 46.79
C TRP A 94 -12.13 -15.33 47.32
N GLN A 95 -12.45 -16.62 47.12
CA GLN A 95 -11.62 -17.75 47.51
C GLN A 95 -10.26 -17.77 46.80
N LEU A 96 -10.16 -17.21 45.59
CA LEU A 96 -8.91 -17.11 44.82
C LEU A 96 -7.91 -16.10 45.39
N LEU A 97 -8.34 -15.23 46.32
CA LEU A 97 -7.45 -14.33 47.05
C LEU A 97 -6.72 -15.05 48.20
N ASN A 98 -7.20 -16.23 48.61
CA ASN A 98 -6.62 -16.98 49.71
C ASN A 98 -5.56 -17.96 49.19
N ALA A 99 -4.33 -17.87 49.71
CA ALA A 99 -3.19 -18.67 49.27
C ALA A 99 -3.32 -20.21 49.49
N ASN A 100 -4.35 -20.66 50.21
CA ASN A 100 -4.54 -22.06 50.64
C ASN A 100 -5.67 -22.80 49.90
N PHE A 101 -6.14 -22.29 48.76
CA PHE A 101 -7.26 -22.90 48.04
C PHE A 101 -6.81 -24.01 47.06
N THR A 102 -7.46 -25.17 47.14
CA THR A 102 -7.35 -26.28 46.18
C THR A 102 -8.57 -26.28 45.27
N GLU A 103 -8.36 -26.23 43.95
CA GLU A 103 -9.43 -26.17 42.93
C GLU A 103 -10.34 -27.41 42.97
N GLU A 104 -11.52 -27.30 43.58
CA GLU A 104 -12.51 -28.40 43.59
C GLU A 104 -13.48 -28.37 42.39
N ALA A 105 -13.64 -27.23 41.72
CA ALA A 105 -14.38 -27.11 40.46
C ALA A 105 -13.95 -25.87 39.66
N ARG A 106 -14.00 -25.91 38.33
CA ARG A 106 -13.81 -24.71 37.50
C ARG A 106 -14.98 -23.77 37.72
N PRO A 107 -14.78 -22.55 38.26
CA PRO A 107 -15.85 -21.58 38.46
C PRO A 107 -16.52 -21.22 37.14
N ALA A 108 -17.83 -20.97 37.18
CA ALA A 108 -18.62 -20.61 36.01
C ALA A 108 -18.20 -19.24 35.47
N THR A 109 -18.07 -19.14 34.15
CA THR A 109 -17.66 -17.93 33.42
C THR A 109 -18.74 -17.48 32.45
N GLU A 110 -18.88 -16.17 32.27
CA GLU A 110 -19.76 -15.52 31.30
C GLU A 110 -19.01 -14.46 30.49
N ASP A 111 -19.61 -14.03 29.36
CA ASP A 111 -19.08 -12.94 28.54
C ASP A 111 -19.18 -11.58 29.28
N CYS A 112 -18.30 -10.63 28.97
CA CYS A 112 -18.39 -9.28 29.54
C CYS A 112 -19.69 -8.58 29.08
N LEU A 113 -20.62 -8.31 30.01
CA LEU A 113 -21.89 -7.63 29.70
C LEU A 113 -21.83 -6.10 29.88
N ASP A 114 -21.00 -5.62 30.81
CA ASP A 114 -21.00 -4.23 31.28
C ASP A 114 -19.93 -3.35 30.60
N GLY A 115 -19.32 -3.82 29.52
CA GLY A 115 -18.26 -3.11 28.79
C GLY A 115 -16.84 -3.53 29.21
N TRP A 116 -15.85 -2.73 28.77
CA TRP A 116 -14.42 -3.07 28.89
C TRP A 116 -13.59 -1.92 29.43
N VAL A 117 -12.51 -2.27 30.13
CA VAL A 117 -11.44 -1.35 30.54
C VAL A 117 -10.21 -1.64 29.70
N TYR A 118 -9.69 -0.61 29.05
CA TYR A 118 -8.54 -0.70 28.15
C TYR A 118 -7.31 -0.04 28.77
N ASP A 119 -6.14 -0.66 28.56
CA ASP A 119 -4.86 -0.05 28.91
C ASP A 119 -4.56 1.15 27.98
N LYS A 120 -4.29 2.31 28.60
CA LYS A 120 -3.99 3.57 27.92
C LYS A 120 -2.49 3.90 27.90
N SER A 121 -1.63 2.96 28.29
CA SER A 121 -0.17 3.15 28.35
C SER A 121 0.47 3.44 26.99
N VAL A 122 0.01 2.81 25.91
CA VAL A 122 0.56 2.95 24.54
C VAL A 122 -0.30 3.86 23.64
N PHE A 123 -1.61 3.69 23.63
CA PHE A 123 -2.55 4.54 22.88
C PHE A 123 -3.59 5.13 23.82
N LEU A 124 -3.93 6.42 23.66
CA LEU A 124 -4.93 7.07 24.51
C LEU A 124 -6.36 6.72 24.07
N SER A 125 -6.57 6.61 22.76
CA SER A 125 -7.83 6.21 22.15
C SER A 125 -7.56 5.62 20.77
N SER A 126 -8.32 4.58 20.43
CA SER A 126 -8.35 3.87 19.15
C SER A 126 -9.79 3.68 18.66
N ILE A 127 -9.98 3.28 17.41
CA ILE A 127 -11.32 2.94 16.90
C ILE A 127 -11.92 1.72 17.63
N VAL A 128 -11.06 0.85 18.16
CA VAL A 128 -11.49 -0.35 18.88
C VAL A 128 -12.04 0.04 20.26
N THR A 129 -11.33 0.93 20.96
CA THR A 129 -11.72 1.40 22.31
C THR A 129 -12.93 2.33 22.31
N GLU A 130 -13.21 3.00 21.19
CA GLU A 130 -14.32 3.96 21.11
C GLU A 130 -15.66 3.30 20.80
N TRP A 131 -15.65 2.22 20.01
CA TRP A 131 -16.85 1.47 19.62
C TRP A 131 -16.88 0.05 20.19
N ASP A 132 -16.03 -0.25 21.18
CA ASP A 132 -15.94 -1.54 21.87
C ASP A 132 -15.91 -2.77 20.95
N LEU A 133 -15.04 -2.70 19.94
CA LEU A 133 -14.98 -3.69 18.87
C LEU A 133 -14.22 -4.97 19.27
N VAL A 134 -14.31 -5.42 20.52
CA VAL A 134 -13.58 -6.58 21.05
C VAL A 134 -14.45 -7.83 21.17
N CYS A 135 -13.82 -8.99 21.43
CA CYS A 135 -14.52 -10.25 21.71
C CYS A 135 -15.55 -10.64 20.63
N GLY A 136 -16.85 -10.65 20.96
CA GLY A 136 -17.92 -10.98 20.01
C GLY A 136 -17.99 -10.05 18.79
N GLN A 137 -17.47 -8.82 18.89
CA GLN A 137 -17.44 -7.83 17.82
C GLN A 137 -16.10 -7.75 17.08
N LYS A 138 -15.16 -8.67 17.35
CA LYS A 138 -13.82 -8.66 16.74
C LYS A 138 -13.83 -8.65 15.21
N ALA A 139 -14.82 -9.31 14.58
CA ALA A 139 -14.96 -9.32 13.12
C ALA A 139 -15.11 -7.92 12.51
N LEU A 140 -15.74 -6.98 13.24
CA LEU A 140 -15.99 -5.61 12.79
C LEU A 140 -14.71 -4.78 12.66
N GLN A 141 -13.64 -5.12 13.38
CA GLN A 141 -12.35 -4.41 13.33
C GLN A 141 -11.75 -4.40 11.91
N SER A 142 -12.02 -5.45 11.12
CA SER A 142 -11.49 -5.63 9.77
C SER A 142 -12.28 -4.89 8.67
N ILE A 143 -13.52 -4.49 8.97
CA ILE A 143 -14.44 -3.88 7.99
C ILE A 143 -13.93 -2.53 7.47
N PRO A 144 -13.45 -1.59 8.32
CA PRO A 144 -12.96 -0.30 7.83
C PRO A 144 -11.81 -0.43 6.82
N GLN A 145 -10.88 -1.36 7.07
CA GLN A 145 -9.75 -1.61 6.16
C GLN A 145 -10.22 -2.22 4.85
N THR A 146 -11.09 -3.23 4.92
CA THR A 146 -11.66 -3.88 3.72
C THR A 146 -12.45 -2.89 2.88
N MET A 147 -13.22 -2.01 3.51
CA MET A 147 -14.00 -0.99 2.82
C MET A 147 -13.14 0.11 2.22
N TYR A 148 -12.08 0.52 2.91
CA TYR A 148 -11.08 1.42 2.35
C TYR A 148 -10.44 0.82 1.08
N LEU A 149 -10.05 -0.46 1.09
CA LEU A 149 -9.47 -1.15 -0.06
C LEU A 149 -10.47 -1.35 -1.21
N ALA A 150 -11.73 -1.66 -0.91
CA ALA A 150 -12.80 -1.73 -1.91
C ALA A 150 -13.03 -0.35 -2.55
N GLY A 151 -12.92 0.71 -1.74
CA GLY A 151 -12.88 2.09 -2.20
C GLY A 151 -11.75 2.32 -3.19
N GLN A 152 -10.51 1.92 -2.86
CA GLN A 152 -9.36 2.05 -3.76
C GLN A 152 -9.60 1.33 -5.11
N LEU A 153 -10.19 0.14 -5.09
CA LEU A 153 -10.50 -0.61 -6.31
C LEU A 153 -11.46 0.18 -7.20
N LEU A 154 -12.59 0.64 -6.65
CA LEU A 154 -13.55 1.44 -7.40
C LEU A 154 -12.93 2.76 -7.88
N GLY A 155 -12.14 3.41 -7.01
CA GLY A 155 -11.47 4.66 -7.30
C GLY A 155 -10.49 4.54 -8.47
N SER A 156 -9.76 3.43 -8.57
CA SER A 156 -8.85 3.18 -9.70
C SER A 156 -9.57 3.16 -11.05
N LEU A 157 -10.77 2.56 -11.10
CA LEU A 157 -11.58 2.49 -12.31
C LEU A 157 -12.22 3.85 -12.63
N VAL A 158 -12.92 4.44 -11.65
CA VAL A 158 -13.70 5.67 -11.84
C VAL A 158 -12.80 6.86 -12.10
N PHE A 159 -11.83 7.12 -11.21
CA PHE A 159 -10.95 8.27 -11.34
C PHE A 159 -9.93 8.09 -12.46
N GLY A 160 -9.60 6.86 -12.86
CA GLY A 160 -8.85 6.60 -14.10
C GLY A 160 -9.57 7.15 -15.33
N MET A 161 -10.83 6.76 -15.52
CA MET A 161 -11.68 7.25 -16.62
C MET A 161 -11.93 8.76 -16.54
N LEU A 162 -12.20 9.29 -15.35
CA LEU A 162 -12.41 10.73 -15.16
C LEU A 162 -11.14 11.53 -15.46
N SER A 163 -9.96 10.99 -15.11
CA SER A 163 -8.67 11.61 -15.38
C SER A 163 -8.36 11.66 -16.87
N ASP A 164 -8.75 10.62 -17.61
CA ASP A 164 -8.67 10.60 -19.08
C ASP A 164 -9.63 11.61 -19.72
N ARG A 165 -10.83 11.82 -19.15
CA ARG A 165 -11.86 12.71 -19.74
C ARG A 165 -11.68 14.19 -19.38
N PHE A 166 -11.32 14.51 -18.13
CA PHE A 166 -11.31 15.87 -17.61
C PHE A 166 -9.91 16.49 -17.49
N GLY A 167 -8.87 15.67 -17.55
CA GLY A 167 -7.46 16.07 -17.43
C GLY A 167 -6.82 15.62 -16.13
N ARG A 168 -5.51 15.33 -16.17
CA ARG A 168 -4.74 14.77 -15.06
C ARG A 168 -4.66 15.73 -13.88
N ARG A 169 -4.28 17.00 -14.13
CA ARG A 169 -4.10 18.03 -13.09
C ARG A 169 -5.41 18.40 -12.41
N LYS A 170 -6.50 18.56 -13.19
CA LYS A 170 -7.82 18.91 -12.61
C LYS A 170 -8.33 17.81 -11.68
N ILE A 171 -8.26 16.55 -12.11
CA ILE A 171 -8.66 15.43 -11.25
C ILE A 171 -7.75 15.32 -10.02
N LEU A 172 -6.44 15.54 -10.15
CA LEU A 172 -5.53 15.56 -9.01
C LEU A 172 -5.89 16.66 -7.99
N MET A 173 -6.28 17.86 -8.45
CA MET A 173 -6.77 18.92 -7.54
C MET A 173 -8.08 18.55 -6.86
N CYS A 174 -9.08 18.11 -7.64
CA CYS A 174 -10.39 17.76 -7.10
C CYS A 174 -10.28 16.64 -6.06
N THR A 175 -9.53 15.58 -6.37
CA THR A 175 -9.30 14.46 -5.45
C THR A 175 -8.53 14.90 -4.21
N SER A 176 -7.51 15.76 -4.35
CA SER A 176 -6.80 16.32 -3.20
C SER A 176 -7.71 17.13 -2.26
N LEU A 177 -8.63 17.93 -2.80
CA LEU A 177 -9.62 18.66 -2.00
C LEU A 177 -10.61 17.71 -1.32
N MET A 178 -11.09 16.70 -2.06
CA MET A 178 -12.00 15.69 -1.51
C MET A 178 -11.34 14.88 -0.38
N ILE A 179 -10.05 14.57 -0.45
CA ILE A 179 -9.30 13.90 0.64
C ILE A 179 -9.33 14.74 1.92
N ILE A 180 -9.07 16.06 1.81
CA ILE A 180 -9.08 16.95 2.97
C ILE A 180 -10.47 16.99 3.61
N ILE A 181 -11.52 17.14 2.80
CA ILE A 181 -12.90 17.20 3.27
C ILE A 181 -13.30 15.87 3.94
N THR A 182 -13.17 14.77 3.21
CA THR A 182 -13.57 13.44 3.71
C THR A 182 -12.79 13.03 4.94
N SER A 183 -11.48 13.28 5.00
CA SER A 183 -10.67 12.96 6.18
C SER A 183 -11.00 13.82 7.39
N THR A 184 -11.35 15.09 7.17
CA THR A 184 -11.86 15.96 8.24
C THR A 184 -13.16 15.39 8.79
N CYS A 185 -14.10 15.01 7.92
CA CYS A 185 -15.36 14.39 8.36
C CYS A 185 -15.13 13.11 9.17
N VAL A 186 -14.17 12.26 8.77
CA VAL A 186 -13.83 11.02 9.49
C VAL A 186 -13.32 11.30 10.90
N ALA A 187 -12.53 12.35 11.11
CA ALA A 187 -11.99 12.67 12.43
C ALA A 187 -13.08 13.07 13.45
N PHE A 188 -14.23 13.57 12.97
CA PHE A 188 -15.33 14.07 13.82
C PHE A 188 -16.57 13.18 13.85
N VAL A 189 -16.59 12.07 13.10
CA VAL A 189 -17.77 11.22 13.04
C VAL A 189 -17.99 10.46 14.37
N PRO A 190 -19.22 10.43 14.93
CA PRO A 190 -19.49 9.71 16.18
C PRO A 190 -19.91 8.26 15.96
N THR A 191 -20.44 7.92 14.79
CA THR A 191 -21.00 6.59 14.51
C THR A 191 -20.05 5.73 13.67
N PHE A 192 -19.94 4.45 14.03
CA PHE A 192 -19.09 3.48 13.33
C PHE A 192 -19.49 3.29 11.86
N THR A 193 -20.80 3.23 11.56
CA THR A 193 -21.28 3.05 10.17
C THR A 193 -20.88 4.21 9.27
N ALA A 194 -21.00 5.45 9.75
CA ALA A 194 -20.59 6.62 8.98
C ALA A 194 -19.06 6.68 8.83
N PHE A 195 -18.30 6.25 9.85
CA PHE A 195 -16.85 6.06 9.74
C PHE A 195 -16.47 5.11 8.60
N VAL A 196 -17.11 3.93 8.52
CA VAL A 196 -16.85 2.92 7.47
C VAL A 196 -17.18 3.47 6.08
N ILE A 197 -18.32 4.14 5.90
CA ILE A 197 -18.73 4.72 4.62
C ILE A 197 -17.72 5.80 4.17
N LEU A 198 -17.32 6.68 5.08
CA LEU A 198 -16.34 7.72 4.75
C LEU A 198 -14.96 7.12 4.43
N ARG A 199 -14.56 6.03 5.09
CA ARG A 199 -13.33 5.31 4.77
C ARG A 199 -13.32 4.73 3.36
N PHE A 200 -14.45 4.22 2.88
CA PHE A 200 -14.60 3.81 1.48
C PHE A 200 -14.34 4.98 0.51
N PHE A 201 -14.93 6.15 0.78
CA PHE A 201 -14.71 7.33 -0.05
C PHE A 201 -13.26 7.83 -0.02
N ILE A 202 -12.62 7.83 1.16
CA ILE A 202 -11.20 8.19 1.26
C ILE A 202 -10.35 7.25 0.39
N GLY A 203 -10.56 5.93 0.47
CA GLY A 203 -9.84 4.96 -0.34
C GLY A 203 -9.98 5.24 -1.84
N SER A 204 -11.21 5.51 -2.30
CA SER A 204 -11.51 5.80 -3.71
C SER A 204 -10.82 7.06 -4.21
N VAL A 205 -10.96 8.17 -3.46
CA VAL A 205 -10.40 9.47 -3.84
C VAL A 205 -8.87 9.42 -3.78
N LEU A 206 -8.30 8.76 -2.78
CA LEU A 206 -6.86 8.65 -2.59
C LEU A 206 -6.19 7.84 -3.72
N MET A 207 -6.80 6.73 -4.16
CA MET A 207 -6.31 5.98 -5.30
C MET A 207 -6.39 6.80 -6.60
N GLY A 208 -7.50 7.52 -6.80
CA GLY A 208 -7.66 8.44 -7.93
C GLY A 208 -6.57 9.52 -7.99
N ALA A 209 -6.23 10.10 -6.84
CA ALA A 209 -5.12 11.06 -6.72
C ALA A 209 -3.78 10.40 -7.09
N ASN A 210 -3.48 9.21 -6.57
CA ASN A 210 -2.24 8.50 -6.87
C ASN A 210 -2.08 8.18 -8.36
N MET A 211 -3.15 7.73 -9.02
CA MET A 211 -3.13 7.46 -10.46
C MET A 211 -2.92 8.74 -11.28
N ALA A 212 -3.68 9.79 -11.01
CA ALA A 212 -3.52 11.07 -11.71
C ALA A 212 -2.11 11.65 -11.52
N LYS A 213 -1.56 11.55 -10.31
CA LYS A 213 -0.18 11.94 -9.96
C LYS A 213 0.85 11.15 -10.78
N ASN A 214 0.74 9.83 -10.81
CA ASN A 214 1.67 8.96 -11.54
C ASN A 214 1.62 9.21 -13.06
N CYS A 215 0.42 9.35 -13.64
CA CYS A 215 0.26 9.67 -15.05
C CYS A 215 0.86 11.03 -15.38
N LEU A 216 0.54 12.08 -14.61
CA LEU A 216 1.06 13.42 -14.84
C LEU A 216 2.60 13.48 -14.75
N THR A 217 3.18 12.75 -13.79
CA THR A 217 4.65 12.68 -13.64
C THR A 217 5.29 12.04 -14.86
N LEU A 218 4.77 10.89 -15.33
CA LEU A 218 5.38 10.16 -16.44
C LEU A 218 5.15 10.82 -17.80
N GLU A 219 4.04 11.52 -17.98
CA GLU A 219 3.72 12.23 -19.23
C GLU A 219 4.64 13.43 -19.48
N TRP A 220 5.17 14.06 -18.44
CA TRP A 220 6.14 15.16 -18.55
C TRP A 220 7.61 14.70 -18.57
N MET A 221 7.87 13.42 -18.37
CA MET A 221 9.23 12.86 -18.37
C MET A 221 9.59 12.22 -19.72
N PRO A 222 10.81 12.46 -20.22
CA PRO A 222 11.32 11.73 -21.38
C PRO A 222 11.49 10.24 -21.05
N ILE A 223 11.37 9.38 -22.07
CA ILE A 223 11.25 7.92 -21.90
C ILE A 223 12.39 7.34 -21.05
N GLU A 224 13.63 7.71 -21.33
CA GLU A 224 14.85 7.25 -20.63
C GLU A 224 14.86 7.56 -19.13
N ARG A 225 14.15 8.62 -18.71
CA ARG A 225 14.19 9.13 -17.33
C ARG A 225 12.91 8.83 -16.56
N ARG A 226 11.93 8.19 -17.19
CA ARG A 226 10.70 7.74 -16.53
C ARG A 226 10.97 6.76 -15.39
N VAL A 227 11.96 5.88 -15.57
CA VAL A 227 12.40 4.94 -14.53
C VAL A 227 12.87 5.67 -13.27
N LEU A 228 13.70 6.70 -13.43
CA LEU A 228 14.19 7.52 -12.32
C LEU A 228 13.05 8.26 -11.62
N ALA A 229 12.14 8.88 -12.38
CA ALA A 229 10.99 9.57 -11.81
C ALA A 229 10.06 8.62 -11.04
N HIS A 230 9.86 7.41 -11.54
CA HIS A 230 9.10 6.38 -10.85
C HIS A 230 9.82 5.92 -9.57
N ALA A 231 11.13 5.66 -9.64
CA ALA A 231 11.94 5.30 -8.48
C ALA A 231 11.82 6.36 -7.37
N CYS A 232 11.95 7.65 -7.70
CA CYS A 232 11.78 8.75 -6.73
C CYS A 232 10.40 8.71 -6.05
N ASN A 233 9.33 8.43 -6.81
CA ASN A 233 7.99 8.28 -6.25
C ASN A 233 7.87 7.07 -5.30
N THR A 234 8.50 5.94 -5.63
CA THR A 234 8.49 4.76 -4.75
C THR A 234 9.32 4.97 -3.48
N TYR A 235 10.42 5.71 -3.54
CA TYR A 235 11.17 6.10 -2.34
C TYR A 235 10.38 7.07 -1.47
N ALA A 236 9.67 8.03 -2.07
CA ALA A 236 8.76 8.93 -1.35
C ALA A 236 7.67 8.15 -0.60
N TYR A 237 7.14 7.08 -1.21
CA TYR A 237 6.18 6.20 -0.55
C TYR A 237 6.77 5.54 0.70
N SER A 238 7.96 4.93 0.60
CA SER A 238 8.62 4.31 1.76
C SER A 238 8.98 5.32 2.85
N LEU A 239 9.44 6.52 2.46
CA LEU A 239 9.66 7.61 3.41
C LEU A 239 8.36 7.95 4.18
N GLY A 240 7.22 8.00 3.50
CA GLY A 240 5.93 8.22 4.15
C GLY A 240 5.55 7.13 5.17
N THR A 241 5.89 5.86 4.90
CA THR A 241 5.64 4.79 5.88
C THR A 241 6.46 4.94 7.16
N VAL A 242 7.71 5.40 7.05
CA VAL A 242 8.58 5.69 8.20
C VAL A 242 8.08 6.93 8.94
N LEU A 243 7.75 8.00 8.21
CA LEU A 243 7.23 9.24 8.79
C LEU A 243 5.92 9.05 9.52
N LEU A 244 5.01 8.21 9.00
CA LEU A 244 3.75 7.87 9.67
C LEU A 244 4.01 7.25 11.05
N SER A 245 5.00 6.39 11.17
CA SER A 245 5.34 5.72 12.44
C SER A 245 5.82 6.74 13.49
N ALA A 246 6.66 7.69 13.07
CA ALA A 246 7.08 8.80 13.93
C ALA A 246 5.89 9.69 14.32
N TRP A 247 4.98 9.96 13.36
CA TRP A 247 3.81 10.79 13.60
C TRP A 247 2.80 10.14 14.57
N ALA A 248 2.59 8.83 14.44
CA ALA A 248 1.74 8.04 15.33
C ALA A 248 2.33 7.87 16.74
N TYR A 249 3.65 8.01 16.90
CA TYR A 249 4.29 8.05 18.21
C TYR A 249 4.03 9.38 18.93
N LEU A 250 4.05 10.49 18.17
CA LEU A 250 3.79 11.83 18.71
C LEU A 250 2.30 12.05 19.02
N ILE A 251 1.40 11.55 18.17
CA ILE A 251 -0.05 11.72 18.31
C ILE A 251 -0.70 10.39 18.65
N ARG A 252 -0.99 10.19 19.94
CA ARG A 252 -1.52 8.95 20.51
C ARG A 252 -3.05 8.83 20.46
N GLU A 253 -3.75 9.88 20.05
CA GLU A 253 -5.20 9.90 19.85
C GLU A 253 -5.55 9.74 18.36
N TRP A 254 -6.38 8.75 18.05
CA TRP A 254 -6.65 8.39 16.65
C TRP A 254 -7.35 9.49 15.83
N ARG A 255 -8.26 10.26 16.44
CA ARG A 255 -9.01 11.33 15.76
C ARG A 255 -8.07 12.43 15.25
N TRP A 256 -7.14 12.86 16.11
CA TRP A 256 -6.11 13.84 15.75
C TRP A 256 -5.06 13.26 14.80
N LEU A 257 -4.73 11.97 14.92
CA LEU A 257 -3.83 11.30 13.99
C LEU A 257 -4.43 11.27 12.57
N GLN A 258 -5.71 10.92 12.43
CA GLN A 258 -6.44 10.98 11.16
C GLN A 258 -6.51 12.41 10.61
N PHE A 259 -6.86 13.37 11.47
CA PHE A 259 -7.01 14.77 11.07
C PHE A 259 -5.69 15.37 10.56
N SER A 260 -4.59 15.13 11.27
CA SER A 260 -3.27 15.67 10.94
C SER A 260 -2.65 15.02 9.70
N THR A 261 -2.81 13.70 9.54
CA THR A 261 -2.26 12.94 8.40
C THR A 261 -2.80 13.43 7.06
N SER A 262 -4.03 13.91 7.01
CA SER A 262 -4.67 14.37 5.77
C SER A 262 -4.47 15.86 5.46
N ARG A 263 -3.88 16.62 6.39
CA ARG A 263 -3.80 18.09 6.31
C ARG A 263 -2.39 18.62 6.13
N PHE A 264 -1.41 17.76 5.86
CA PHE A 264 -0.04 18.19 5.57
C PHE A 264 -0.06 19.28 4.48
N PRO A 265 0.54 20.45 4.75
CA PRO A 265 0.21 21.67 4.05
C PRO A 265 0.74 21.61 2.61
N PHE A 266 0.11 22.33 1.69
CA PHE A 266 0.56 22.63 0.32
C PHE A 266 0.07 21.75 -0.86
N SER A 267 -0.69 20.66 -0.68
CA SER A 267 -1.08 19.80 -1.82
C SER A 267 -1.86 20.54 -2.94
N PRO A 268 -2.99 21.24 -2.72
CA PRO A 268 -3.73 21.83 -3.84
C PRO A 268 -3.05 23.04 -4.48
N CYS A 269 -2.40 23.88 -3.66
CA CYS A 269 -1.75 25.11 -4.11
C CYS A 269 -0.51 24.82 -4.96
N SER A 270 0.28 23.82 -4.58
CA SER A 270 1.41 23.37 -5.37
C SER A 270 0.98 22.81 -6.73
N ILE A 271 -0.09 22.00 -6.77
CA ILE A 271 -0.65 21.45 -8.01
C ILE A 271 -1.15 22.57 -8.96
N ARG A 272 -1.52 23.76 -8.44
CA ARG A 272 -1.88 24.92 -9.29
C ARG A 272 -0.71 25.47 -10.08
N ALA A 273 0.52 25.33 -9.62
CA ALA A 273 1.69 25.81 -10.36
C ALA A 273 1.99 24.97 -11.62
N LEU A 274 1.53 23.71 -11.64
CA LEU A 274 1.85 22.75 -12.69
C LEU A 274 1.02 22.97 -13.98
N PRO A 275 1.60 22.75 -15.16
CA PRO A 275 0.84 22.66 -16.40
C PRO A 275 0.05 21.33 -16.49
N GLU A 276 -1.06 21.36 -17.20
CA GLU A 276 -1.79 20.13 -17.57
C GLU A 276 -0.97 19.33 -18.58
N SER A 277 -1.16 18.02 -18.64
CA SER A 277 -0.43 17.17 -19.59
C SER A 277 -0.55 17.65 -21.05
N ALA A 278 0.59 17.87 -21.69
CA ALA A 278 0.63 18.24 -23.10
C ALA A 278 0.06 17.13 -24.00
N ARG A 279 0.28 15.85 -23.65
CA ARG A 279 -0.28 14.71 -24.39
C ARG A 279 -1.81 14.66 -24.29
N TRP A 280 -2.36 14.92 -23.10
CA TRP A 280 -3.80 15.00 -22.90
C TRP A 280 -4.42 16.17 -23.69
N LEU A 281 -3.75 17.33 -23.70
CA LEU A 281 -4.23 18.51 -24.44
C LEU A 281 -4.25 18.28 -25.96
N ILE A 282 -3.25 17.57 -26.51
CA ILE A 282 -3.18 17.23 -27.93
C ILE A 282 -4.29 16.25 -28.31
N THR A 283 -4.47 15.19 -27.53
CA THR A 283 -5.50 14.16 -27.79
C THR A 283 -6.94 14.70 -27.68
N HIS A 284 -7.16 15.75 -26.89
CA HIS A 284 -8.47 16.42 -26.76
C HIS A 284 -8.64 17.63 -27.69
N ASN A 285 -7.82 17.74 -28.74
CA ASN A 285 -7.87 18.79 -29.76
C ASN A 285 -7.75 20.23 -29.20
N LYS A 286 -7.09 20.40 -28.03
CA LYS A 286 -6.84 21.71 -27.39
C LYS A 286 -5.44 22.21 -27.71
N LEU A 287 -5.13 22.27 -29.01
CA LEU A 287 -3.79 22.50 -29.55
C LEU A 287 -3.16 23.82 -29.09
N HIS A 288 -3.94 24.91 -29.07
CA HIS A 288 -3.47 26.21 -28.59
C HIS A 288 -2.98 26.16 -27.12
N MET A 289 -3.70 25.44 -26.25
CA MET A 289 -3.29 25.27 -24.85
C MET A 289 -2.11 24.30 -24.69
N ALA A 290 -2.01 23.29 -25.55
CA ALA A 290 -0.86 22.39 -25.59
C ALA A 290 0.43 23.15 -25.93
N VAL A 291 0.40 23.96 -26.99
CA VAL A 291 1.54 24.80 -27.43
C VAL A 291 1.92 25.81 -26.33
N LYS A 292 0.95 26.49 -25.71
CA LYS A 292 1.21 27.42 -24.60
C LYS A 292 1.86 26.71 -23.40
N SER A 293 1.44 25.48 -23.10
CA SER A 293 2.01 24.70 -22.00
C SER A 293 3.43 24.23 -22.32
N LEU A 294 3.68 23.79 -23.55
CA LEU A 294 5.02 23.42 -24.04
C LEU A 294 5.96 24.62 -24.08
N GLN A 295 5.50 25.79 -24.55
CA GLN A 295 6.27 27.03 -24.53
C GLN A 295 6.64 27.47 -23.11
N LYS A 296 5.73 27.32 -22.15
CA LYS A 296 6.02 27.61 -20.73
C LYS A 296 7.13 26.69 -20.20
N VAL A 297 7.10 25.39 -20.54
CA VAL A 297 8.14 24.45 -20.13
C VAL A 297 9.46 24.73 -20.83
N ALA A 298 9.44 25.01 -22.12
CA ALA A 298 10.62 25.42 -22.90
C ALA A 298 11.26 26.69 -22.34
N TRP A 299 10.44 27.65 -21.89
CA TRP A 299 10.91 28.87 -21.21
C TRP A 299 11.60 28.55 -19.87
N ILE A 300 10.99 27.71 -19.01
CA ILE A 300 11.58 27.31 -17.71
C ILE A 300 12.88 26.53 -17.92
N ASN A 301 12.98 25.77 -19.02
CA ASN A 301 14.16 24.99 -19.37
C ASN A 301 15.21 25.78 -20.17
N GLY A 302 14.99 27.08 -20.44
CA GLY A 302 15.95 27.95 -21.15
C GLY A 302 16.04 27.73 -22.67
N GLN A 303 15.12 26.97 -23.27
CA GLN A 303 15.12 26.54 -24.68
C GLN A 303 14.03 27.29 -25.49
N GLN A 304 14.12 28.63 -25.57
CA GLN A 304 13.04 29.46 -26.12
C GLN A 304 12.84 29.35 -27.65
N GLU A 305 13.89 29.07 -28.42
CA GLU A 305 13.82 29.05 -29.89
C GLU A 305 13.10 27.83 -30.47
N GLU A 306 13.19 26.66 -29.83
CA GLU A 306 12.53 25.45 -30.29
C GLU A 306 11.02 25.44 -29.98
N GLY A 307 10.60 26.16 -28.93
CA GLY A 307 9.18 26.30 -28.55
C GLY A 307 8.34 27.12 -29.55
N ARG A 308 8.99 27.86 -30.46
CA ARG A 308 8.32 28.64 -31.53
C ARG A 308 8.04 27.84 -32.80
N LYS A 309 8.68 26.67 -33.00
CA LYS A 309 8.61 25.88 -34.24
C LYS A 309 7.50 24.80 -34.25
N LEU A 310 6.62 24.78 -33.25
CA LEU A 310 5.63 23.72 -33.06
C LEU A 310 4.40 23.87 -33.99
N THR A 311 4.22 22.91 -34.90
CA THR A 311 2.98 22.71 -35.68
C THR A 311 2.18 21.50 -35.15
N PRO A 312 0.84 21.52 -35.24
CA PRO A 312 0.01 20.43 -34.72
C PRO A 312 -0.23 19.35 -35.77
N GLU A 313 0.30 18.15 -35.55
CA GLU A 313 -0.11 16.93 -36.27
C GLU A 313 -0.56 15.84 -35.29
N VAL A 314 -1.62 15.13 -35.67
CA VAL A 314 -2.41 14.22 -34.81
C VAL A 314 -2.19 12.77 -35.22
N TRP A 315 -2.08 11.88 -34.23
CA TRP A 315 -2.06 10.42 -34.40
C TRP A 315 -3.19 9.74 -33.63
N LEU A 316 -3.71 8.65 -34.20
CA LEU A 316 -4.88 7.89 -33.75
C LEU A 316 -4.46 6.53 -33.14
N ARG A 317 -5.31 6.03 -32.26
CA ARG A 317 -5.13 4.85 -31.39
C ARG A 317 -5.56 3.56 -32.09
N GLU A 318 -4.80 2.48 -31.90
CA GLU A 318 -5.20 1.11 -32.25
C GLU A 318 -5.30 0.17 -31.03
N ILE A 319 -5.99 -0.95 -31.27
CA ILE A 319 -6.45 -1.96 -30.32
C ILE A 319 -5.39 -3.06 -30.17
N LEU A 320 -5.23 -3.59 -28.95
CA LEU A 320 -4.21 -4.60 -28.64
C LEU A 320 -4.44 -5.93 -29.41
N PRO A 321 -3.37 -6.58 -29.91
CA PRO A 321 -3.43 -7.91 -30.51
C PRO A 321 -3.53 -9.05 -29.47
N THR A 322 -4.22 -10.13 -29.84
CA THR A 322 -4.64 -11.28 -29.00
C THR A 322 -3.52 -12.10 -28.34
N TRP A 323 -2.28 -12.04 -28.82
CA TRP A 323 -1.16 -12.77 -28.23
C TRP A 323 -0.53 -12.05 -27.01
N MET A 324 -0.78 -10.74 -26.86
CA MET A 324 -0.38 -10.00 -25.66
C MET A 324 -1.14 -10.45 -24.41
N CYS A 325 -2.31 -11.08 -24.56
CA CYS A 325 -3.14 -11.52 -23.43
C CYS A 325 -2.43 -12.53 -22.52
N LYS A 326 -1.63 -13.45 -23.07
CA LYS A 326 -0.91 -14.46 -22.27
C LYS A 326 0.19 -13.85 -21.40
N ILE A 327 0.97 -12.93 -21.98
CA ILE A 327 2.03 -12.22 -21.27
C ILE A 327 1.41 -11.24 -20.26
N THR A 328 0.35 -10.55 -20.65
CA THR A 328 -0.41 -9.65 -19.77
C THR A 328 -1.00 -10.40 -18.58
N LEU A 329 -1.51 -11.64 -18.77
CA LEU A 329 -2.01 -12.48 -17.69
C LEU A 329 -0.90 -12.89 -16.70
N CYS A 330 0.29 -13.24 -17.19
CA CYS A 330 1.44 -13.56 -16.33
C CYS A 330 1.89 -12.34 -15.52
N VAL A 331 1.92 -11.17 -16.16
CA VAL A 331 2.20 -9.90 -15.48
C VAL A 331 1.13 -9.63 -14.42
N ILE A 332 -0.17 -9.68 -14.77
CA ILE A 332 -1.28 -9.48 -13.83
C ILE A 332 -1.19 -10.41 -12.61
N SER A 333 -0.89 -11.69 -12.82
CA SER A 333 -0.74 -12.68 -11.74
C SER A 333 0.42 -12.30 -10.80
N THR A 334 1.54 -11.83 -11.33
CA THR A 334 2.68 -11.40 -10.51
C THR A 334 2.37 -10.09 -9.76
N TRP A 335 1.65 -9.15 -10.38
CA TRP A 335 1.16 -7.93 -9.71
C TRP A 335 0.18 -8.24 -8.58
N PHE A 336 -0.76 -9.16 -8.80
CA PHE A 336 -1.66 -9.65 -7.77
C PHE A 336 -0.89 -10.22 -6.57
N THR A 337 0.15 -11.00 -6.85
CA THR A 337 0.99 -11.63 -5.82
C THR A 337 1.73 -10.61 -4.97
N CYS A 338 2.27 -9.56 -5.59
CA CYS A 338 2.85 -8.44 -4.85
C CYS A 338 1.83 -7.82 -3.89
N GLY A 339 0.61 -7.54 -4.35
CA GLY A 339 -0.46 -7.02 -3.50
C GLY A 339 -0.83 -7.96 -2.37
N PHE A 340 -1.00 -9.26 -2.66
CA PHE A 340 -1.38 -10.25 -1.67
C PHE A 340 -0.33 -10.39 -0.55
N THR A 341 0.93 -10.62 -0.92
CA THR A 341 1.97 -10.95 0.06
C THR A 341 2.49 -9.73 0.82
N PHE A 342 2.68 -8.61 0.11
CA PHE A 342 3.16 -7.37 0.73
C PHE A 342 2.19 -6.88 1.81
N TYR A 343 0.89 -6.85 1.50
CA TYR A 343 -0.11 -6.41 2.46
C TYR A 343 -0.48 -7.48 3.48
N GLY A 344 -0.36 -8.78 3.17
CA GLY A 344 -0.52 -9.85 4.15
C GLY A 344 0.46 -9.75 5.31
N LEU A 345 1.73 -9.44 5.00
CA LEU A 345 2.72 -9.16 6.03
C LEU A 345 2.43 -7.85 6.77
N ALA A 346 1.98 -6.81 6.05
CA ALA A 346 1.72 -5.49 6.63
C ALA A 346 0.44 -5.40 7.47
N PHE A 347 -0.50 -6.34 7.34
CA PHE A 347 -1.68 -6.43 8.20
C PHE A 347 -1.43 -7.29 9.44
N ASN A 348 -0.43 -8.18 9.39
CA ASN A 348 -0.12 -9.08 10.51
C ASN A 348 0.93 -8.51 11.49
N LEU A 349 1.00 -7.17 11.64
CA LEU A 349 2.03 -6.50 12.44
C LEU A 349 1.92 -6.80 13.94
N GLU A 350 0.71 -7.04 14.45
CA GLU A 350 0.45 -7.36 15.86
C GLU A 350 0.96 -8.75 16.26
N SER A 351 1.24 -9.63 15.29
CA SER A 351 1.75 -10.98 15.58
C SER A 351 3.22 -11.02 15.97
N TYR A 352 3.96 -9.92 15.76
CA TYR A 352 5.37 -9.81 16.13
C TYR A 352 5.47 -9.26 17.56
N ASP A 353 6.31 -9.86 18.41
CA ASP A 353 6.50 -9.47 19.81
C ASP A 353 7.30 -8.15 19.98
N PHE A 354 7.15 -7.22 19.03
CA PHE A 354 7.79 -5.91 18.99
C PHE A 354 6.75 -4.81 18.95
N SER A 355 7.12 -3.60 19.37
CA SER A 355 6.23 -2.44 19.24
C SER A 355 5.85 -2.18 17.78
N LEU A 356 4.58 -1.88 17.51
CA LEU A 356 4.05 -1.60 16.17
C LEU A 356 4.85 -0.50 15.43
N TYR A 357 5.33 0.51 16.16
CA TYR A 357 6.18 1.56 15.63
C TYR A 357 7.48 1.03 15.03
N VAL A 358 8.19 0.16 15.76
CA VAL A 358 9.45 -0.43 15.29
C VAL A 358 9.20 -1.33 14.09
N VAL A 359 8.15 -2.14 14.12
CA VAL A 359 7.83 -3.06 13.02
C VAL A 359 7.54 -2.28 11.74
N GLN A 360 6.73 -1.22 11.82
CA GLN A 360 6.41 -0.36 10.68
C GLN A 360 7.63 0.40 10.15
N VAL A 361 8.52 0.89 11.03
CA VAL A 361 9.78 1.55 10.62
C VAL A 361 10.71 0.57 9.91
N LEU A 362 10.90 -0.65 10.44
CA LEU A 362 11.73 -1.68 9.81
C LEU A 362 11.17 -2.05 8.43
N PHE A 363 9.84 -2.18 8.33
CA PHE A 363 9.17 -2.39 7.05
C PHE A 363 9.38 -1.22 6.10
N GLY A 364 9.31 0.04 6.54
CA GLY A 364 9.58 1.18 5.67
C GLY A 364 11.04 1.29 5.21
N LEU A 365 11.98 0.98 6.11
CA LEU A 365 13.41 1.09 5.84
C LEU A 365 13.92 0.02 4.88
N ILE A 366 13.46 -1.23 4.99
CA ILE A 366 13.92 -2.33 4.12
C ILE A 366 13.57 -2.11 2.64
N ASP A 367 12.52 -1.35 2.36
CA ASP A 367 12.12 -1.02 1.00
C ASP A 367 13.25 -0.30 0.23
N ILE A 368 14.06 0.52 0.91
CA ILE A 368 15.11 1.32 0.27
C ILE A 368 16.24 0.42 -0.27
N PRO A 369 16.95 -0.39 0.55
CA PRO A 369 17.99 -1.27 0.05
C PRO A 369 17.44 -2.35 -0.87
N ALA A 370 16.21 -2.86 -0.64
CA ALA A 370 15.62 -3.86 -1.52
C ALA A 370 15.44 -3.36 -2.96
N ARG A 371 15.00 -2.11 -3.15
CA ARG A 371 14.91 -1.51 -4.50
C ARG A 371 16.27 -1.35 -5.14
N LEU A 372 17.27 -0.87 -4.41
CA LEU A 372 18.63 -0.74 -4.92
C LEU A 372 19.20 -2.09 -5.37
N LEU A 373 19.03 -3.12 -4.55
CA LEU A 373 19.44 -4.49 -4.88
C LEU A 373 18.69 -5.04 -6.09
N ALA A 374 17.41 -4.70 -6.25
CA ALA A 374 16.64 -5.07 -7.43
C ALA A 374 17.23 -4.46 -8.71
N PHE A 375 17.54 -3.16 -8.70
CA PHE A 375 18.16 -2.49 -9.86
C PHE A 375 19.51 -3.10 -10.24
N ILE A 376 20.35 -3.41 -9.23
CA ILE A 376 21.62 -4.09 -9.42
C ILE A 376 21.38 -5.47 -10.02
N SER A 377 20.48 -6.26 -9.43
CA SER A 377 20.17 -7.63 -9.88
C SER A 377 19.67 -7.66 -11.32
N ILE A 378 18.79 -6.74 -11.71
CA ILE A 378 18.29 -6.61 -13.09
C ILE A 378 19.44 -6.38 -14.08
N SER A 379 20.39 -5.51 -13.71
CA SER A 379 21.51 -5.14 -14.56
C SER A 379 22.47 -6.32 -14.82
N TYR A 380 22.67 -7.19 -13.83
CA TYR A 380 23.61 -8.32 -13.93
C TYR A 380 22.95 -9.64 -14.34
N LEU A 381 21.76 -9.95 -13.82
CA LEU A 381 21.12 -11.26 -13.94
C LEU A 381 20.00 -11.30 -15.00
N GLY A 382 19.59 -10.15 -15.53
CA GLY A 382 18.42 -10.03 -16.41
C GLY A 382 17.10 -9.92 -15.64
N HIS A 383 16.07 -9.44 -16.33
CA HIS A 383 14.78 -9.07 -15.73
C HIS A 383 13.99 -10.31 -15.27
N ARG A 384 13.95 -11.36 -16.08
CA ARG A 384 13.16 -12.57 -15.79
C ARG A 384 13.72 -13.32 -14.58
N PHE A 385 15.02 -13.55 -14.58
CA PHE A 385 15.68 -14.29 -13.50
C PHE A 385 15.57 -13.55 -12.18
N THR A 386 15.78 -12.22 -12.20
CA THR A 386 15.63 -11.38 -11.01
C THR A 386 14.23 -11.47 -10.42
N LEU A 387 13.19 -11.40 -11.26
CA LEU A 387 11.80 -11.51 -10.80
C LEU A 387 11.52 -12.85 -10.11
N MET A 388 11.96 -13.97 -10.71
CA MET A 388 11.79 -15.30 -10.13
C MET A 388 12.57 -15.46 -8.83
N LEU A 389 13.83 -15.00 -8.80
CA LEU A 389 14.72 -15.08 -7.64
C LEU A 389 14.10 -14.40 -6.41
N TRP A 390 13.68 -13.14 -6.55
CA TRP A 390 13.11 -12.39 -5.44
C TRP A 390 11.74 -12.91 -5.01
N ALA A 391 10.92 -13.41 -5.94
CA ALA A 391 9.62 -14.01 -5.61
C ALA A 391 9.77 -15.31 -4.82
N VAL A 392 10.65 -16.22 -5.26
CA VAL A 392 10.95 -17.47 -4.52
C VAL A 392 11.59 -17.18 -3.17
N PHE A 393 12.54 -16.23 -3.13
CA PHE A 393 13.20 -15.82 -1.89
C PHE A 393 12.17 -15.30 -0.87
N SER A 394 11.26 -14.44 -1.32
CA SER A 394 10.19 -13.92 -0.47
C SER A 394 9.31 -15.03 0.12
N GLY A 395 8.76 -15.89 -0.74
CA GLY A 395 7.90 -16.99 -0.30
C GLY A 395 8.62 -17.95 0.66
N SER A 396 9.88 -18.27 0.38
CA SER A 396 10.69 -19.15 1.21
C SER A 396 10.94 -18.55 2.60
N THR A 397 11.29 -17.26 2.69
CA THR A 397 11.52 -16.59 4.00
C THR A 397 10.27 -16.60 4.88
N ILE A 398 9.09 -16.40 4.28
CA ILE A 398 7.81 -16.40 5.00
C ILE A 398 7.47 -17.82 5.49
N ILE A 399 7.64 -18.84 4.64
CA ILE A 399 7.38 -20.25 5.01
C ILE A 399 8.31 -20.70 6.13
N ILE A 400 9.61 -20.39 6.03
CA ILE A 400 10.59 -20.71 7.08
C ILE A 400 10.16 -20.04 8.40
N GLY A 401 9.69 -18.78 8.34
CA GLY A 401 9.21 -18.04 9.51
C GLY A 401 8.05 -18.68 10.25
N ILE A 402 7.24 -19.53 9.60
CA ILE A 402 6.13 -20.27 10.25
C ILE A 402 6.66 -21.35 11.19
N PHE A 403 7.79 -21.97 10.87
CA PHE A 403 8.40 -23.04 11.67
C PHE A 403 9.29 -22.52 12.81
N VAL A 404 9.51 -21.19 12.88
CA VAL A 404 10.34 -20.59 13.93
C VAL A 404 9.52 -20.48 15.23
N PRO A 405 10.05 -20.99 16.37
CA PRO A 405 9.37 -20.91 17.66
C PRO A 405 9.24 -19.46 18.16
N GLN A 406 8.25 -19.22 19.02
CA GLN A 406 7.92 -17.87 19.53
C GLN A 406 9.08 -17.22 20.31
N ASP A 407 9.92 -18.02 20.96
CA ASP A 407 11.07 -17.54 21.73
C ASP A 407 12.13 -16.82 20.86
N LEU A 408 12.13 -17.06 19.55
CA LEU A 408 13.04 -16.46 18.58
C LEU A 408 12.39 -15.30 17.82
N ALA A 409 11.76 -14.36 18.55
CA ALA A 409 11.05 -13.22 17.98
C ALA A 409 11.90 -12.40 16.99
N VAL A 410 13.19 -12.18 17.28
CA VAL A 410 14.13 -11.45 16.39
C VAL A 410 14.25 -12.16 15.05
N LEU A 411 14.42 -13.48 15.03
CA LEU A 411 14.55 -14.26 13.81
C LEU A 411 13.27 -14.18 12.97
N ARG A 412 12.10 -14.38 13.59
CA ARG A 412 10.79 -14.27 12.93
C ARG A 412 10.61 -12.88 12.28
N MET A 413 10.99 -11.83 13.01
CA MET A 413 10.92 -10.46 12.51
C MET A 413 11.88 -10.23 11.33
N THR A 414 13.14 -10.68 11.42
CA THR A 414 14.11 -10.53 10.31
C THR A 414 13.64 -11.24 9.05
N LEU A 415 13.08 -12.45 9.15
CA LEU A 415 12.51 -13.19 8.03
C LEU A 415 11.32 -12.45 7.41
N ALA A 416 10.42 -11.90 8.23
CA ALA A 416 9.30 -11.10 7.74
C ALA A 416 9.74 -9.81 7.03
N VAL A 417 10.74 -9.11 7.57
CA VAL A 417 11.33 -7.91 6.96
C VAL A 417 11.95 -8.24 5.61
N LEU A 418 12.71 -9.33 5.52
CA LEU A 418 13.33 -9.79 4.27
C LEU A 418 12.28 -10.24 3.24
N GLY A 419 11.24 -10.96 3.66
CA GLY A 419 10.11 -11.35 2.82
C GLY A 419 9.36 -10.14 2.26
N LYS A 420 9.09 -9.14 3.11
CA LYS A 420 8.44 -7.89 2.70
C LYS A 420 9.31 -7.06 1.76
N GLY A 421 10.61 -6.91 2.06
CA GLY A 421 11.57 -6.19 1.22
C GLY A 421 11.73 -6.83 -0.16
N SER A 422 11.82 -8.14 -0.23
CA SER A 422 11.91 -8.87 -1.51
C SER A 422 10.67 -8.69 -2.40
N MET A 423 9.47 -8.54 -1.83
CA MET A 423 8.28 -8.16 -2.62
C MET A 423 8.38 -6.78 -3.25
N VAL A 424 9.04 -5.84 -2.57
CA VAL A 424 9.30 -4.51 -3.12
C VAL A 424 10.31 -4.57 -4.27
N ALA A 425 11.28 -5.49 -4.20
CA ALA A 425 12.17 -5.78 -5.31
C ALA A 425 11.39 -6.32 -6.53
N VAL A 426 10.53 -7.33 -6.32
CA VAL A 426 9.64 -7.88 -7.36
C VAL A 426 8.78 -6.79 -8.00
N LEU A 427 8.15 -5.93 -7.18
CA LEU A 427 7.32 -4.83 -7.67
C LEU A 427 8.13 -3.84 -8.54
N SER A 428 9.36 -3.53 -8.15
CA SER A 428 10.24 -2.64 -8.91
C SER A 428 10.62 -3.23 -10.27
N CYS A 429 10.89 -4.54 -10.32
CA CYS A 429 11.11 -5.25 -11.59
C CYS A 429 9.88 -5.23 -12.50
N LEU A 430 8.68 -5.40 -11.93
CA LEU A 430 7.43 -5.39 -12.69
C LEU A 430 7.13 -4.02 -13.33
N PHE A 431 7.43 -2.92 -12.64
CA PHE A 431 7.29 -1.59 -13.22
C PHE A 431 8.22 -1.37 -14.42
N LEU A 432 9.46 -1.86 -14.34
CA LEU A 432 10.40 -1.84 -15.48
C LEU A 432 9.91 -2.69 -16.64
N TYR A 433 9.42 -3.90 -16.36
CA TYR A 433 8.78 -4.76 -17.35
C TYR A 433 7.65 -4.05 -18.09
N ILE A 434 6.80 -3.27 -17.40
CA ILE A 434 5.74 -2.53 -18.09
C ILE A 434 6.33 -1.46 -19.04
N VAL A 435 7.39 -0.78 -18.63
CA VAL A 435 8.03 0.25 -19.45
C VAL A 435 8.69 -0.33 -20.70
N GLU A 436 9.31 -1.51 -20.59
CA GLU A 436 10.05 -2.15 -21.66
C GLU A 436 9.16 -2.99 -22.59
N LEU A 437 8.18 -3.70 -22.03
CA LEU A 437 7.32 -4.62 -22.77
C LEU A 437 6.15 -3.91 -23.46
N PHE A 438 5.56 -2.89 -22.82
CA PHE A 438 4.39 -2.21 -23.37
C PHE A 438 4.80 -0.97 -24.18
N PRO A 439 4.39 -0.87 -25.46
CA PRO A 439 4.58 0.33 -26.25
C PRO A 439 3.94 1.55 -25.59
N THR A 440 4.48 2.72 -25.90
CA THR A 440 4.18 3.98 -25.19
C THR A 440 2.69 4.39 -25.22
N GLU A 441 1.92 3.83 -26.15
CA GLU A 441 0.48 4.04 -26.32
C GLU A 441 -0.37 3.25 -25.30
N ILE A 442 0.02 2.01 -24.98
CA ILE A 442 -0.75 1.11 -24.11
C ILE A 442 -0.13 0.94 -22.71
N ARG A 443 1.08 1.47 -22.50
CA ARG A 443 1.80 1.41 -21.22
C ARG A 443 1.00 1.91 -20.02
N GLN A 444 0.27 3.01 -20.18
CA GLN A 444 -0.56 3.56 -19.11
C GLN A 444 -1.74 2.63 -18.76
N MET A 445 -2.33 2.00 -19.76
CA MET A 445 -3.37 0.99 -19.57
C MET A 445 -2.80 -0.24 -18.84
N GLY A 446 -1.62 -0.72 -19.23
CA GLY A 446 -0.93 -1.81 -18.54
C GLY A 446 -0.64 -1.51 -17.07
N MET A 447 -0.13 -0.31 -16.76
CA MET A 447 0.08 0.11 -15.37
C MET A 447 -1.22 0.22 -14.56
N SER A 448 -2.30 0.69 -15.18
CA SER A 448 -3.63 0.76 -14.54
C SER A 448 -4.12 -0.64 -14.16
N VAL A 449 -4.08 -1.58 -15.11
CA VAL A 449 -4.50 -2.97 -14.91
C VAL A 449 -3.63 -3.66 -13.84
N GLY A 450 -2.32 -3.43 -13.85
CA GLY A 450 -1.41 -3.91 -12.80
C GLY A 450 -1.78 -3.40 -11.41
N ASN A 451 -2.03 -2.09 -11.27
CA ASN A 451 -2.47 -1.51 -10.00
C ASN A 451 -3.80 -2.09 -9.50
N THR A 452 -4.76 -2.31 -10.40
CA THR A 452 -6.02 -2.99 -10.06
C THR A 452 -5.75 -4.42 -9.57
N ALA A 453 -4.80 -5.13 -10.17
CA ALA A 453 -4.39 -6.46 -9.73
C ALA A 453 -3.77 -6.45 -8.32
N ILE A 454 -2.89 -5.48 -8.00
CA ILE A 454 -2.35 -5.28 -6.64
C ILE A 454 -3.48 -5.08 -5.64
N ILE A 455 -4.44 -4.20 -5.93
CA ILE A 455 -5.54 -3.90 -5.00
C ILE A 455 -6.41 -5.15 -4.80
N THR A 456 -6.67 -5.89 -5.86
CA THR A 456 -7.42 -7.16 -5.79
C THR A 456 -6.67 -8.20 -4.95
N GLY A 457 -5.34 -8.28 -5.08
CA GLY A 457 -4.50 -9.11 -4.22
C GLY A 457 -4.52 -8.67 -2.76
N THR A 458 -4.49 -7.36 -2.53
CA THR A 458 -4.55 -6.76 -1.18
C THR A 458 -5.88 -7.07 -0.49
N LEU A 459 -7.00 -6.93 -1.21
CA LEU A 459 -8.33 -7.33 -0.73
C LEU A 459 -8.40 -8.81 -0.38
N SER A 460 -7.84 -9.66 -1.24
CA SER A 460 -7.77 -11.10 -1.01
C SER A 460 -6.92 -11.43 0.23
N SER A 461 -5.86 -10.67 0.48
CA SER A 461 -5.05 -10.79 1.69
C SER A 461 -5.81 -10.35 2.95
N SER A 462 -6.63 -9.30 2.89
CA SER A 462 -7.46 -8.90 4.03
C SER A 462 -8.46 -9.99 4.40
N ILE A 463 -9.08 -10.65 3.41
CA ILE A 463 -9.97 -11.79 3.63
C ILE A 463 -9.20 -12.96 4.27
N SER A 464 -7.97 -13.20 3.80
CA SER A 464 -7.10 -14.23 4.38
C SER A 464 -6.78 -13.91 5.84
N TYR A 465 -6.47 -12.66 6.17
CA TYR A 465 -6.23 -12.20 7.55
C TYR A 465 -7.44 -12.43 8.47
N ILE A 466 -8.66 -12.11 7.99
CA ILE A 466 -9.91 -12.36 8.74
C ILE A 466 -10.08 -13.85 9.03
N THR A 467 -9.79 -14.70 8.04
CA THR A 467 -9.85 -16.17 8.21
C THR A 467 -8.79 -16.68 9.19
N GLY A 468 -7.70 -15.94 9.37
CA GLY A 468 -6.68 -16.15 10.39
C GLY A 468 -7.22 -16.19 11.83
N HIS A 469 -8.37 -15.56 12.10
CA HIS A 469 -9.00 -15.67 13.42
C HIS A 469 -9.51 -17.08 13.73
N TYR A 470 -9.86 -17.86 12.71
CA TYR A 470 -10.27 -19.25 12.87
C TYR A 470 -9.09 -20.21 12.71
N ILE A 471 -8.19 -19.93 11.76
CA ILE A 471 -7.03 -20.76 11.46
C ILE A 471 -5.76 -19.87 11.43
N PRO A 472 -5.02 -19.73 12.55
CA PRO A 472 -3.91 -18.78 12.67
C PRO A 472 -2.78 -18.96 11.66
N ILE A 473 -2.58 -20.18 11.16
CA ILE A 473 -1.49 -20.54 10.25
C ILE A 473 -1.79 -20.13 8.80
N LEU A 474 -3.07 -20.01 8.43
CA LEU A 474 -3.52 -19.82 7.05
C LEU A 474 -3.01 -18.53 6.37
N PRO A 475 -3.06 -17.34 7.00
CA PRO A 475 -2.63 -16.10 6.34
C PRO A 475 -1.14 -16.11 5.98
N SER A 476 -0.30 -16.62 6.88
CA SER A 476 1.15 -16.71 6.68
C SER A 476 1.50 -17.77 5.63
N MET A 477 0.82 -18.93 5.63
CA MET A 477 1.00 -19.95 4.59
C MET A 477 0.61 -19.43 3.22
N ALA A 478 -0.54 -18.77 3.10
CA ALA A 478 -0.98 -18.20 1.83
C ALA A 478 0.02 -17.14 1.33
N SER A 479 0.50 -16.27 2.22
CA SER A 479 1.48 -15.23 1.89
C SER A 479 2.83 -15.82 1.44
N GLY A 480 3.20 -17.01 1.91
CA GLY A 480 4.40 -17.71 1.46
C GLY A 480 4.23 -18.48 0.14
N MET A 481 3.09 -19.11 -0.09
CA MET A 481 2.88 -20.00 -1.25
C MET A 481 2.55 -19.24 -2.54
N VAL A 482 1.73 -18.19 -2.46
CA VAL A 482 1.32 -17.36 -3.61
C VAL A 482 2.53 -16.83 -4.41
N PRO A 483 3.61 -16.31 -3.80
CA PRO A 483 4.78 -15.87 -4.56
C PRO A 483 5.59 -16.97 -5.22
N ILE A 484 5.68 -18.15 -4.62
CA ILE A 484 6.36 -19.28 -5.24
C ILE A 484 5.59 -19.71 -6.51
N LEU A 485 4.26 -19.77 -6.44
CA LEU A 485 3.41 -20.02 -7.61
C LEU A 485 3.55 -18.93 -8.67
N SER A 486 3.63 -17.67 -8.26
CA SER A 486 3.85 -16.55 -9.18
C SER A 486 5.20 -16.61 -9.88
N ALA A 487 6.24 -17.15 -9.23
CA ALA A 487 7.56 -17.33 -9.83
C ALA A 487 7.51 -18.36 -10.97
N ILE A 488 6.70 -19.41 -10.82
CA ILE A 488 6.45 -20.38 -11.90
C ILE A 488 5.75 -19.69 -13.07
N ALA A 489 4.73 -18.86 -12.81
CA ALA A 489 4.07 -18.08 -13.86
C ALA A 489 5.03 -17.07 -14.53
N ALA A 490 5.90 -16.42 -13.74
CA ALA A 490 6.92 -15.50 -14.22
C ALA A 490 7.98 -16.19 -15.09
N SER A 491 8.17 -17.50 -14.97
CA SER A 491 9.06 -18.25 -15.85
C SER A 491 8.59 -18.25 -17.32
N PHE A 492 7.31 -17.96 -17.59
CA PHE A 492 6.81 -17.82 -18.96
C PHE A 492 7.01 -16.41 -19.54
N LEU A 493 7.58 -15.47 -18.77
CA LEU A 493 7.89 -14.12 -19.26
C LEU A 493 9.11 -14.15 -20.20
N ILE A 494 9.10 -13.22 -21.15
CA ILE A 494 10.20 -13.00 -22.08
C ILE A 494 11.28 -12.18 -21.37
N GLU A 495 12.55 -12.47 -21.65
CA GLU A 495 13.66 -11.66 -21.17
C GLU A 495 13.73 -10.35 -21.96
N THR A 496 13.69 -9.21 -21.27
CA THR A 496 13.69 -7.88 -21.90
C THR A 496 15.04 -7.19 -21.87
N ASN A 497 16.03 -7.75 -21.18
CA ASN A 497 17.34 -7.13 -21.04
C ASN A 497 18.02 -6.89 -22.41
N GLY A 498 18.40 -5.64 -22.67
CA GLY A 498 19.06 -5.22 -23.91
C GLY A 498 18.14 -5.03 -25.13
N LEU A 499 16.82 -5.15 -24.99
CA LEU A 499 15.89 -4.82 -26.07
C LEU A 499 15.71 -3.31 -26.24
N GLN A 500 15.60 -2.86 -27.48
CA GLN A 500 15.20 -1.48 -27.76
C GLN A 500 13.77 -1.25 -27.29
N LEU A 501 13.56 -0.10 -26.66
CA LEU A 501 12.24 0.34 -26.17
C LEU A 501 11.27 0.45 -27.34
N LEU A 502 10.17 -0.31 -27.28
CA LEU A 502 9.12 -0.27 -28.27
C LEU A 502 8.37 1.07 -28.18
N GLU A 503 8.41 1.86 -29.26
CA GLU A 503 7.70 3.13 -29.31
C GLU A 503 6.28 2.94 -29.85
N THR A 504 6.12 2.07 -30.86
CA THR A 504 4.85 1.80 -31.54
C THR A 504 4.38 0.34 -31.48
N ILE A 505 3.08 0.12 -31.68
CA ILE A 505 2.50 -1.24 -31.79
C ILE A 505 3.06 -1.96 -33.02
N GLN A 506 3.32 -1.24 -34.11
CA GLN A 506 3.88 -1.81 -35.35
C GLN A 506 5.30 -2.34 -35.16
N GLU A 507 6.15 -1.62 -34.44
CA GLU A 507 7.50 -2.10 -34.06
C GLU A 507 7.41 -3.36 -33.20
N MET A 508 6.42 -3.42 -32.30
CA MET A 508 6.19 -4.60 -31.48
C MET A 508 5.80 -5.80 -32.35
N GLU A 509 4.84 -5.66 -33.27
CA GLU A 509 4.47 -6.75 -34.18
C GLU A 509 5.65 -7.24 -35.03
N ASN A 510 6.50 -6.33 -35.51
CA ASN A 510 7.69 -6.66 -36.29
C ASN A 510 8.74 -7.41 -35.46
N SER A 511 9.00 -6.95 -34.23
CA SER A 511 9.92 -7.63 -33.31
C SER A 511 9.45 -9.05 -32.96
N LEU A 512 8.13 -9.27 -32.84
CA LEU A 512 7.59 -10.61 -32.60
C LEU A 512 7.62 -11.54 -33.80
N ARG A 513 7.44 -11.02 -35.01
CA ARG A 513 7.67 -11.82 -36.22
C ARG A 513 9.12 -12.29 -36.27
N TRP A 514 10.07 -11.46 -35.83
CA TRP A 514 11.48 -11.82 -35.73
C TRP A 514 11.75 -12.88 -34.64
N PHE A 515 11.15 -12.76 -33.45
CA PHE A 515 11.29 -13.78 -32.40
C PHE A 515 10.72 -15.12 -32.83
N LYS A 516 9.50 -15.15 -33.39
CA LYS A 516 8.91 -16.37 -33.96
C LYS A 516 9.77 -16.97 -35.07
N TYR A 517 10.34 -16.13 -35.93
CA TYR A 517 11.26 -16.57 -36.98
C TYR A 517 12.54 -17.21 -36.42
N LYS A 518 13.11 -16.64 -35.35
CA LYS A 518 14.31 -17.14 -34.69
C LYS A 518 14.05 -18.46 -33.94
N GLU A 519 12.89 -18.58 -33.32
CA GLU A 519 12.43 -19.80 -32.65
C GLU A 519 12.15 -20.92 -33.66
N HIS A 520 11.53 -20.59 -34.80
CA HIS A 520 11.37 -21.51 -35.92
C HIS A 520 12.70 -21.97 -36.51
N ARG A 521 13.69 -21.06 -36.64
CA ARG A 521 15.02 -21.43 -37.13
C ARG A 521 15.76 -22.38 -36.18
N LYS A 522 15.62 -22.20 -34.87
CA LYS A 522 16.21 -23.12 -33.88
C LYS A 522 15.62 -24.52 -34.00
N HIS A 523 14.30 -24.62 -34.15
CA HIS A 523 13.61 -25.91 -34.37
C HIS A 523 13.87 -26.57 -35.74
N VAL A 524 14.50 -25.88 -36.69
CA VAL A 524 14.86 -26.43 -38.01
C VAL A 524 16.34 -26.79 -38.08
N LEU A 525 17.14 -26.36 -37.09
CA LEU A 525 18.59 -26.58 -37.02
C LEU A 525 19.01 -27.56 -35.90
N ASP A 526 18.10 -27.87 -34.98
CA ASP A 526 18.16 -29.00 -34.05
C ASP A 526 17.30 -30.16 -34.61
#